data_AF-A0A838UZU2-F1
#
_entry.id   AF-A0A838UZU2-F1
#
_cell.length_a   1.000
_cell.length_b   1.000
_cell.length_c   1.000
_cell.angle_alpha   90.00
_cell.angle_beta   90.00
_cell.angle_gamma   90.00
#
_symmetry.space_group_name_H-M   'P 1'
#
loop_
_entity.id
_entity.type
_entity.pdbx_description
1 polymer ?
#
loop_
_entity_poly.entity_id
_entity_poly.type
_entity_poly.pdbx_seq_one_letter_code
_entity_poly.pdbx_strand_id
1 'polypeptide(L)'
;HASTPQVPPQSGVLTVMLILTAFASGCSAMTGVEAISNGVPIFTGKDVQERSQNAARTLVVMISVLVTLFLGTTYLAWRLGAYPRVSGDPTITSQIAHAAFGGSWLFYLVQIATLLILIFAANTSFAGFPLLAAILSRDKFLPPLFAYRGERLAYSSGILILGGLSAIILVAFQGNVSNLINLYALGVFTSFTLSQFGMVRHWQHVRTAVSNRGWRIFANGLGAATTAVVTLVIVVAKFDRGAWVVLIIVPLLVGAFLWLRRYYTRDRIFVEANFPDVKASVAIVPIFNVRDARTELRYAAKIASHAIAVHIVADEAEAESFHRRWDAIMGASTTGLEPQLEIIISPYRNIVFPMARFVEWVAQEAPPEETFAILLPKSEHLAWWEQPLHRRIAQRVRAVLEREQDGHRFQVIDLPYRLAHPTNPPK
;
A
#
# COMPACT_ATOMS: atom_id res chain seq x y z
N HIS A 1 0.55 55.81 -19.42
CA HIS A 1 0.17 55.08 -20.64
C HIS A 1 0.46 53.60 -20.45
N ALA A 2 -0.53 52.83 -19.98
CA ALA A 2 -0.40 51.38 -19.88
C ALA A 2 -0.53 50.79 -21.30
N SER A 3 0.49 50.08 -21.74
CA SER A 3 0.45 49.28 -22.96
C SER A 3 -0.73 48.33 -22.87
N THR A 4 -1.71 48.50 -23.77
CA THR A 4 -2.79 47.55 -23.96
C THR A 4 -2.15 46.19 -24.30
N PRO A 5 -2.37 45.13 -23.52
CA PRO A 5 -1.87 43.81 -23.89
C PRO A 5 -2.50 43.43 -25.22
N GLN A 6 -1.66 43.20 -26.24
CA GLN A 6 -2.10 42.69 -27.53
C GLN A 6 -2.74 41.33 -27.33
N VAL A 7 -4.08 41.30 -27.35
CA VAL A 7 -4.82 40.06 -27.50
C VAL A 7 -4.40 39.50 -28.87
N PRO A 8 -3.80 38.29 -28.95
CA PRO A 8 -3.45 37.70 -30.22
C PRO A 8 -4.72 37.63 -31.08
N PRO A 9 -4.64 37.87 -32.41
CA PRO A 9 -5.80 37.92 -33.27
C PRO A 9 -6.61 36.62 -33.12
N GLN A 10 -7.83 36.74 -32.60
CA GLN A 10 -8.76 35.62 -32.45
C GLN A 10 -9.26 35.22 -33.84
N SER A 11 -8.48 34.36 -34.51
CA SER A 11 -8.77 33.83 -35.84
C SER A 11 -9.54 32.50 -35.80
N GLY A 12 -10.14 32.16 -34.65
CA GLY A 12 -10.94 30.95 -34.48
C GLY A 12 -12.44 31.26 -34.46
N VAL A 13 -13.22 30.54 -35.26
CA VAL A 13 -14.68 30.53 -35.14
C VAL A 13 -15.04 29.99 -33.74
N LEU A 14 -15.89 30.70 -33.00
CA LEU A 14 -16.44 30.22 -31.74
C LEU A 14 -17.31 28.99 -32.02
N THR A 15 -16.75 27.79 -31.85
CA THR A 15 -17.48 26.54 -32.04
C THR A 15 -18.17 26.12 -30.75
N VAL A 16 -19.31 25.43 -30.88
CA VAL A 16 -20.00 24.80 -29.74
C VAL A 16 -19.03 23.88 -28.99
N MET A 17 -18.15 23.17 -29.71
CA MET A 17 -17.13 22.32 -29.11
C MET A 17 -16.13 23.09 -28.26
N LEU A 18 -15.72 24.30 -28.66
CA LEU A 18 -14.83 25.15 -27.87
C LEU A 18 -15.50 25.59 -26.55
N ILE A 19 -16.77 26.01 -26.62
CA ILE A 19 -17.56 26.38 -25.43
C ILE A 19 -17.70 25.20 -24.49
N LEU A 20 -18.08 24.02 -25.02
CA LEU A 20 -18.20 22.80 -24.23
C LEU A 20 -16.87 22.38 -23.62
N THR A 21 -15.75 22.53 -24.34
CA THR A 21 -14.41 22.21 -23.82
C THR A 21 -14.00 23.15 -22.69
N ALA A 22 -14.29 24.45 -22.83
CA ALA A 22 -14.06 25.45 -21.78
C ALA A 22 -14.92 25.17 -20.55
N PHE A 23 -16.21 24.88 -20.76
CA PHE A 23 -17.15 24.49 -19.71
C PHE A 23 -16.67 23.24 -18.97
N ALA A 24 -16.37 22.15 -19.69
CA ALA A 24 -15.93 20.89 -19.11
C ALA A 24 -14.60 21.01 -18.34
N SER A 25 -13.68 21.87 -18.82
CA SER A 25 -12.45 22.19 -18.10
C SER A 25 -12.74 23.03 -16.84
N GLY A 26 -13.67 23.98 -16.90
CA GLY A 26 -14.07 24.79 -15.75
C GLY A 26 -14.81 23.99 -14.67
N CYS A 27 -15.54 22.93 -15.05
CA CYS A 27 -16.21 22.06 -14.09
C CYS A 27 -15.23 21.38 -13.11
N SER A 28 -13.95 21.26 -13.43
CA SER A 28 -12.95 20.74 -12.49
C SER A 28 -12.77 21.62 -11.25
N ALA A 29 -13.22 22.88 -11.27
CA ALA A 29 -13.21 23.75 -10.09
C ALA A 29 -14.26 23.35 -9.04
N MET A 30 -15.25 22.53 -9.41
CA MET A 30 -16.32 22.07 -8.50
C MET A 30 -15.96 20.80 -7.74
N THR A 31 -14.80 20.21 -8.03
CA THR A 31 -14.35 18.99 -7.35
C THR A 31 -13.92 19.31 -5.92
N GLY A 32 -14.02 18.32 -5.03
CA GLY A 32 -13.85 18.49 -3.59
C GLY A 32 -15.15 18.45 -2.80
N VAL A 33 -16.32 18.59 -3.45
CA VAL A 33 -17.62 18.30 -2.83
C VAL A 33 -17.73 16.85 -2.35
N GLU A 34 -17.00 15.93 -2.99
CA GLU A 34 -16.94 14.53 -2.60
C GLU A 34 -16.28 14.30 -1.24
N ALA A 35 -15.43 15.22 -0.78
CA ALA A 35 -14.76 15.08 0.51
C ALA A 35 -15.77 15.11 1.66
N ILE A 36 -16.78 15.98 1.57
CA ILE A 36 -17.87 16.05 2.56
C ILE A 36 -18.77 14.83 2.45
N SER A 37 -19.13 14.38 1.23
CA SER A 37 -20.01 13.23 1.07
C SER A 37 -19.39 11.93 1.59
N ASN A 38 -18.08 11.77 1.46
CA ASN A 38 -17.35 10.62 2.02
C ASN A 38 -17.19 10.72 3.54
N GLY A 39 -17.22 11.94 4.08
CA GLY A 39 -17.05 12.24 5.51
C GLY A 39 -18.32 12.16 6.35
N VAL A 40 -19.50 11.92 5.75
CA VAL A 40 -20.80 11.90 6.47
C VAL A 40 -20.79 11.07 7.76
N PRO A 41 -20.16 9.86 7.82
CA PRO A 41 -20.14 9.07 9.05
C PRO A 41 -19.40 9.72 10.23
N ILE A 42 -18.51 10.67 9.96
CA ILE A 42 -17.63 11.35 10.93
C ILE A 42 -18.33 12.57 11.57
N PHE A 43 -19.37 13.11 10.94
CA PHE A 43 -20.11 14.26 11.47
C PHE A 43 -20.75 13.95 12.83
N THR A 44 -20.75 14.94 13.71
CA THR A 44 -21.37 14.85 15.03
C THR A 44 -22.91 14.74 14.89
N GLY A 45 -23.51 13.79 15.62
CA GLY A 45 -24.95 13.58 15.67
C GLY A 45 -25.28 12.26 16.34
N LYS A 46 -26.42 12.22 17.07
CA LYS A 46 -26.87 11.03 17.80
C LYS A 46 -27.27 9.91 16.84
N ASP A 47 -28.02 10.28 15.80
CA ASP A 47 -28.52 9.37 14.78
C ASP A 47 -28.02 9.71 13.37
N VAL A 48 -28.12 8.75 12.44
CA VAL A 48 -27.71 8.89 11.03
C VAL A 48 -28.37 10.10 10.36
N GLN A 49 -29.61 10.41 10.72
CA GLN A 49 -30.36 11.53 10.16
C GLN A 49 -29.76 12.88 10.55
N GLU A 50 -29.36 13.07 11.81
CA GLU A 50 -28.73 14.31 12.27
C GLU A 50 -27.36 14.52 11.60
N ARG A 51 -26.56 13.44 11.47
CA ARG A 51 -25.26 13.51 10.79
C ARG A 51 -25.41 13.93 9.33
N SER A 52 -26.41 13.38 8.63
CA SER A 52 -26.73 13.74 7.24
C SER A 52 -27.16 15.21 7.12
N GLN A 53 -27.98 15.72 8.04
CA GLN A 53 -28.39 17.13 8.05
C GLN A 53 -27.21 18.08 8.28
N ASN A 54 -26.33 17.75 9.22
CA ASN A 54 -25.13 18.54 9.49
C ASN A 54 -24.20 18.55 8.27
N ALA A 55 -23.94 17.39 7.67
CA ALA A 55 -23.17 17.29 6.44
C ALA A 55 -23.78 18.12 5.29
N ALA A 56 -25.11 18.08 5.12
CA ALA A 56 -25.81 18.87 4.11
C ALA A 56 -25.69 20.38 4.34
N ARG A 57 -25.83 20.85 5.59
CA ARG A 57 -25.64 22.27 5.94
C ARG A 57 -24.21 22.72 5.63
N THR A 58 -23.22 21.92 6.02
CA THR A 58 -21.80 22.21 5.71
C THR A 58 -21.55 22.23 4.21
N LEU A 59 -22.15 21.31 3.44
CA LEU A 59 -22.05 21.29 1.98
C LEU A 59 -22.60 22.57 1.34
N VAL A 60 -23.76 23.08 1.82
CA VAL A 60 -24.35 24.33 1.31
C VAL A 60 -23.45 25.54 1.58
N VAL A 61 -22.86 25.62 2.78
CA VAL A 61 -21.90 26.69 3.12
C VAL A 61 -20.68 26.61 2.22
N MET A 62 -20.10 25.43 2.06
CA MET A 62 -18.92 25.23 1.21
C MET A 62 -19.21 25.59 -0.25
N ILE A 63 -20.34 25.15 -0.81
CA ILE A 63 -20.74 25.49 -2.19
C ILE A 63 -20.94 27.00 -2.34
N SER A 64 -21.57 27.67 -1.36
CA SER A 64 -21.76 29.12 -1.39
C SER A 64 -20.42 29.87 -1.41
N VAL A 65 -19.46 29.46 -0.57
CA VAL A 65 -18.11 30.02 -0.54
C VAL A 65 -17.38 29.76 -1.87
N LEU A 66 -17.44 28.53 -2.37
CA LEU A 66 -16.81 28.14 -3.64
C LEU A 66 -17.34 28.97 -4.81
N VAL A 67 -18.66 29.09 -4.96
CA VAL A 67 -19.30 29.88 -6.02
C VAL A 67 -18.90 31.35 -5.91
N THR A 68 -18.90 31.91 -4.69
CA THR A 68 -18.51 33.31 -4.46
C THR A 68 -17.05 33.56 -4.85
N LEU A 69 -16.13 32.70 -4.42
CA LEU A 69 -14.71 32.81 -4.74
C LEU A 69 -14.43 32.58 -6.22
N PHE A 70 -15.09 31.59 -6.84
CA PHE A 70 -14.90 31.28 -8.25
C PHE A 70 -15.40 32.42 -9.15
N LEU A 71 -16.61 32.94 -8.90
CA LEU A 71 -17.14 34.08 -9.64
C LEU A 71 -16.32 35.36 -9.37
N GLY A 72 -15.93 35.61 -8.12
CA GLY A 72 -15.12 36.76 -7.75
C GLY A 72 -13.73 36.76 -8.41
N THR A 73 -13.03 35.63 -8.39
CA THR A 73 -11.72 35.48 -9.05
C THR A 73 -11.84 35.56 -10.57
N THR A 74 -12.90 34.99 -11.17
CA THR A 74 -13.17 35.12 -12.60
C THR A 74 -13.42 36.58 -13.00
N TYR A 75 -14.23 37.30 -12.22
CA TYR A 75 -14.50 38.72 -12.45
C TYR A 75 -13.22 39.57 -12.33
N LEU A 76 -12.41 39.34 -11.29
CA LEU A 76 -11.15 40.04 -11.11
C LEU A 76 -10.14 39.72 -12.22
N ALA A 77 -10.03 38.46 -12.64
CA ALA A 77 -9.17 38.06 -13.75
C ALA A 77 -9.54 38.82 -15.03
N TRP A 78 -10.84 38.90 -15.34
CA TRP A 78 -11.34 39.63 -16.49
C TRP A 78 -11.08 41.14 -16.40
N ARG A 79 -11.37 41.77 -15.26
CA ARG A 79 -11.20 43.22 -15.06
C ARG A 79 -9.74 43.67 -15.05
N LEU A 80 -8.85 42.85 -14.50
CA LEU A 80 -7.42 43.16 -14.38
C LEU A 80 -6.61 42.69 -15.60
N GLY A 81 -7.26 42.04 -16.58
CA GLY A 81 -6.60 41.53 -17.78
C GLY A 81 -5.61 40.40 -17.49
N ALA A 82 -5.90 39.54 -16.49
CA ALA A 82 -5.10 38.36 -16.21
C ALA A 82 -5.36 37.29 -17.28
N TYR A 83 -4.30 36.82 -17.93
CA TYR A 83 -4.39 35.80 -18.98
C TYR A 83 -3.44 34.62 -18.69
N PRO A 84 -3.83 33.39 -19.04
CA PRO A 84 -2.98 32.23 -18.87
C PRO A 84 -1.74 32.36 -19.77
N ARG A 85 -0.55 32.16 -19.20
CA ARG A 85 0.71 32.09 -19.94
C ARG A 85 1.02 30.64 -20.31
N VAL A 86 1.68 30.44 -21.45
CA VAL A 86 2.07 29.09 -21.94
C VAL A 86 2.98 28.38 -20.93
N SER A 87 3.81 29.12 -20.20
CA SER A 87 4.66 28.62 -19.11
C SER A 87 3.89 28.13 -17.88
N GLY A 88 2.61 28.52 -17.71
CA GLY A 88 1.85 28.29 -16.48
C GLY A 88 2.22 29.20 -15.30
N ASP A 89 3.23 30.06 -15.48
CA ASP A 89 3.78 30.96 -14.45
C ASP A 89 3.82 32.42 -14.98
N PRO A 90 3.29 33.41 -14.24
CA PRO A 90 2.56 33.31 -12.97
C PRO A 90 1.12 32.83 -13.13
N THR A 91 0.62 32.15 -12.10
CA THR A 91 -0.78 31.71 -12.02
C THR A 91 -1.74 32.89 -12.10
N ILE A 92 -3.00 32.65 -12.48
CA ILE A 92 -4.03 33.71 -12.54
C ILE A 92 -4.19 34.37 -11.15
N THR A 93 -4.18 33.58 -10.08
CA THR A 93 -4.23 34.11 -8.70
C THR A 93 -3.04 35.01 -8.39
N SER A 94 -1.84 34.65 -8.86
CA SER A 94 -0.64 35.49 -8.71
C SER A 94 -0.74 36.78 -9.52
N GLN A 95 -1.24 36.73 -10.76
CA GLN A 95 -1.47 37.92 -11.58
C GLN A 95 -2.49 38.88 -10.92
N ILE A 96 -3.60 38.35 -10.41
CA ILE A 96 -4.61 39.15 -9.68
C ILE A 96 -3.99 39.77 -8.43
N ALA A 97 -3.27 38.99 -7.62
CA ALA A 97 -2.64 39.48 -6.38
C ALA A 97 -1.59 40.55 -6.66
N HIS A 98 -0.76 40.38 -7.69
CA HIS A 98 0.25 41.35 -8.07
C HIS A 98 -0.39 42.62 -8.64
N ALA A 99 -1.46 42.50 -9.44
CA ALA A 99 -2.20 43.67 -9.94
C ALA A 99 -2.90 44.45 -8.81
N ALA A 100 -3.38 43.76 -7.78
CA ALA A 100 -4.06 44.39 -6.64
C ALA A 100 -3.10 44.99 -5.60
N PHE A 101 -1.99 44.30 -5.30
CA PHE A 101 -1.12 44.62 -4.17
C PHE A 101 0.33 44.94 -4.56
N GLY A 102 0.68 44.86 -5.85
CA GLY A 102 2.06 44.99 -6.32
C GLY A 102 3.00 43.94 -5.72
N GLY A 103 4.26 44.30 -5.51
CA GLY A 103 5.27 43.49 -4.81
C GLY A 103 5.25 43.60 -3.29
N SER A 104 4.13 44.03 -2.68
CA SER A 104 4.02 44.22 -1.23
C SER A 104 3.94 42.90 -0.46
N TRP A 105 4.05 42.95 0.87
CA TRP A 105 3.94 41.76 1.73
C TRP A 105 2.60 41.02 1.55
N LEU A 106 1.53 41.72 1.18
CA LEU A 106 0.21 41.13 0.92
C LEU A 106 0.21 40.19 -0.29
N PHE A 107 1.02 40.49 -1.32
CA PHE A 107 1.20 39.57 -2.45
C PHE A 107 1.80 38.24 -1.98
N TYR A 108 2.86 38.29 -1.17
CA TYR A 108 3.49 37.09 -0.62
C TYR A 108 2.57 36.33 0.33
N LEU A 109 1.74 37.04 1.11
CA LEU A 109 0.71 36.40 1.94
C LEU A 109 -0.26 35.59 1.08
N VAL A 110 -0.73 36.12 -0.05
CA VAL A 110 -1.61 35.38 -0.97
C VAL A 110 -0.91 34.16 -1.57
N GLN A 111 0.38 34.27 -1.93
CA GLN A 111 1.15 33.13 -2.43
C GLN A 111 1.31 32.03 -1.37
N ILE A 112 1.69 32.40 -0.15
CA ILE A 112 1.86 31.45 0.97
C ILE A 112 0.52 30.81 1.32
N ALA A 113 -0.57 31.57 1.38
CA ALA A 113 -1.90 31.04 1.62
C ALA A 113 -2.32 30.05 0.52
N THR A 114 -2.05 30.37 -0.75
CA THR A 114 -2.33 29.49 -1.88
C THR A 114 -1.54 28.18 -1.77
N LEU A 115 -0.24 28.27 -1.46
CA LEU A 115 0.61 27.10 -1.22
C LEU A 115 0.07 26.22 -0.09
N LEU A 116 -0.27 26.81 1.06
CA LEU A 116 -0.80 26.08 2.21
C LEU A 116 -2.12 25.38 1.87
N ILE A 117 -3.05 26.06 1.18
CA ILE A 117 -4.32 25.46 0.75
C ILE A 117 -4.08 24.25 -0.16
N LEU A 118 -3.13 24.34 -1.11
CA LEU A 118 -2.79 23.22 -1.99
C LEU A 118 -2.16 22.05 -1.23
N ILE A 119 -1.31 22.32 -0.22
CA ILE A 119 -0.75 21.29 0.68
C ILE A 119 -1.87 20.60 1.48
N PHE A 120 -2.82 21.37 2.02
CA PHE A 120 -3.98 20.81 2.73
C PHE A 120 -4.86 19.96 1.81
N ALA A 121 -5.08 20.39 0.57
CA ALA A 121 -5.84 19.62 -0.42
C ALA A 121 -5.16 18.27 -0.73
N ALA A 122 -3.83 18.25 -0.85
CA ALA A 122 -3.08 17.00 -1.02
C ALA A 122 -3.25 16.09 0.23
N ASN A 123 -3.17 16.65 1.44
CA ASN A 123 -3.37 15.90 2.68
C ASN A 123 -4.75 15.24 2.77
N THR A 124 -5.82 15.87 2.26
CA THR A 124 -7.16 15.27 2.21
C THR A 124 -7.17 13.94 1.44
N SER A 125 -6.38 13.83 0.37
CA SER A 125 -6.25 12.57 -0.39
C SER A 125 -5.53 11.49 0.41
N PHE A 126 -4.47 11.85 1.14
CA PHE A 126 -3.73 10.93 2.02
C PHE A 126 -4.55 10.46 3.23
N ALA A 127 -5.50 11.27 3.70
CA ALA A 127 -6.44 10.87 4.73
C ALA A 127 -7.58 9.98 4.18
N GLY A 128 -8.06 10.25 2.97
CA GLY A 128 -9.20 9.55 2.37
C GLY A 128 -8.86 8.19 1.76
N PHE A 129 -7.72 8.06 1.08
CA PHE A 129 -7.37 6.84 0.35
C PHE A 129 -7.26 5.58 1.24
N PRO A 130 -6.61 5.60 2.43
CA PRO A 130 -6.54 4.42 3.27
C PRO A 130 -7.91 3.88 3.69
N LEU A 131 -8.90 4.77 3.89
CA LEU A 131 -10.27 4.39 4.23
C LEU A 131 -10.94 3.63 3.07
N LEU A 132 -10.81 4.15 1.84
CA LEU A 132 -11.38 3.52 0.64
C LEU A 132 -10.68 2.18 0.35
N ALA A 133 -9.35 2.13 0.48
CA ALA A 133 -8.58 0.90 0.30
C ALA A 133 -8.97 -0.17 1.33
N ALA A 134 -9.21 0.22 2.58
CA ALA A 134 -9.66 -0.69 3.62
C ALA A 134 -11.05 -1.29 3.34
N ILE A 135 -11.99 -0.49 2.80
CA ILE A 135 -13.32 -0.99 2.40
C ILE A 135 -13.18 -2.02 1.28
N LEU A 136 -12.44 -1.69 0.21
CA LEU A 136 -12.22 -2.60 -0.92
C LEU A 136 -11.47 -3.88 -0.51
N SER A 137 -10.52 -3.78 0.43
CA SER A 137 -9.77 -4.92 0.95
C SER A 137 -10.64 -5.88 1.76
N ARG A 138 -11.56 -5.34 2.58
CA ARG A 138 -12.56 -6.16 3.31
C ARG A 138 -13.46 -6.94 2.36
N ASP A 139 -13.81 -6.32 1.23
CA ASP A 139 -14.58 -6.96 0.15
C ASP A 139 -13.73 -7.84 -0.78
N LYS A 140 -12.46 -8.09 -0.41
CA LYS A 140 -11.48 -8.95 -1.12
C LYS A 140 -11.05 -8.43 -2.50
N PHE A 141 -11.29 -7.16 -2.83
CA PHE A 141 -10.81 -6.54 -4.08
C PHE A 141 -9.37 -6.03 -4.01
N LEU A 142 -8.82 -5.90 -2.80
CA LEU A 142 -7.43 -5.52 -2.54
C LEU A 142 -6.76 -6.51 -1.57
N PRO A 143 -5.41 -6.58 -1.52
CA PRO A 143 -4.71 -7.42 -0.57
C PRO A 143 -5.10 -7.15 0.90
N PRO A 144 -5.08 -8.16 1.79
CA PRO A 144 -5.46 -8.00 3.20
C PRO A 144 -4.66 -6.95 3.98
N LEU A 145 -3.46 -6.60 3.50
CA LEU A 145 -2.61 -5.54 4.09
C LEU A 145 -3.35 -4.22 4.32
N PHE A 146 -4.34 -3.89 3.48
CA PHE A 146 -5.12 -2.65 3.59
C PHE A 146 -6.30 -2.73 4.57
N ALA A 147 -6.73 -3.93 5.00
CA ALA A 147 -7.93 -4.10 5.84
C ALA A 147 -7.71 -3.81 7.34
N TYR A 148 -6.45 -3.86 7.80
CA TYR A 148 -6.09 -3.77 9.23
C TYR A 148 -6.19 -2.34 9.77
N ARG A 149 -7.40 -1.89 10.09
CA ARG A 149 -7.73 -0.52 10.51
C ARG A 149 -7.14 -0.07 11.88
N GLY A 150 -6.31 -0.88 12.56
CA GLY A 150 -5.97 -0.70 13.98
C GLY A 150 -4.49 -0.64 14.35
N GLU A 151 -3.58 -1.11 13.49
CA GLU A 151 -2.13 -0.97 13.74
C GLU A 151 -1.58 0.10 12.81
N ARG A 152 -0.65 0.93 13.29
CA ARG A 152 -0.02 2.03 12.53
C ARG A 152 0.47 1.60 11.13
N LEU A 153 0.68 0.30 10.89
CA LEU A 153 1.15 -0.29 9.63
C LEU A 153 0.17 -0.22 8.44
N ALA A 154 -1.15 -0.44 8.59
CA ALA A 154 -2.05 -0.44 7.42
C ALA A 154 -2.35 0.97 6.91
N TYR A 155 -2.49 1.92 7.84
CA TYR A 155 -2.58 3.35 7.54
C TYR A 155 -1.29 3.84 6.86
N SER A 156 -0.13 3.39 7.36
CA SER A 156 1.17 3.67 6.76
C SER A 156 1.31 3.07 5.35
N SER A 157 0.89 1.83 5.13
CA SER A 157 0.98 1.17 3.81
C SER A 157 0.15 1.89 2.75
N GLY A 158 -1.07 2.31 3.08
CA GLY A 158 -1.92 3.10 2.19
C GLY A 158 -1.29 4.44 1.81
N ILE A 159 -0.72 5.15 2.79
CA ILE A 159 -0.03 6.43 2.56
C ILE A 159 1.22 6.25 1.72
N LEU A 160 2.06 5.27 2.02
CA LEU A 160 3.31 5.00 1.29
C LEU A 160 3.04 4.62 -0.17
N ILE A 161 2.04 3.77 -0.41
CA ILE A 161 1.65 3.38 -1.77
C ILE A 161 1.08 4.57 -2.53
N LEU A 162 0.21 5.37 -1.90
CA LEU A 162 -0.32 6.58 -2.53
C LEU A 162 0.80 7.59 -2.84
N GLY A 163 1.76 7.76 -1.93
CA GLY A 163 2.92 8.63 -2.12
C GLY A 163 3.80 8.15 -3.28
N GLY A 164 4.09 6.85 -3.33
CA GLY A 164 4.84 6.24 -4.44
C GLY A 164 4.13 6.40 -5.78
N LEU A 165 2.83 6.10 -5.86
CA LEU A 165 2.04 6.28 -7.08
C LEU A 165 1.97 7.75 -7.50
N SER A 166 1.79 8.66 -6.54
CA SER A 166 1.77 10.11 -6.80
C SER A 166 3.13 10.60 -7.33
N ALA A 167 4.24 10.11 -6.77
CA ALA A 167 5.59 10.43 -7.26
C ALA A 167 5.81 9.89 -8.68
N ILE A 168 5.39 8.65 -8.97
CA ILE A 168 5.48 8.07 -10.32
C ILE A 168 4.70 8.92 -11.33
N ILE A 169 3.47 9.30 -11.01
CA ILE A 169 2.64 10.15 -11.88
C ILE A 169 3.28 11.54 -12.04
N LEU A 170 3.81 12.14 -10.97
CA LEU A 170 4.47 13.45 -11.03
C LEU A 170 5.68 13.43 -11.97
N VAL A 171 6.52 12.40 -11.86
CA VAL A 171 7.71 12.21 -12.72
C VAL A 171 7.29 11.92 -14.17
N ALA A 172 6.33 11.03 -14.38
CA ALA A 172 5.86 10.67 -15.72
C ALA A 172 5.28 11.86 -16.50
N PHE A 173 4.60 12.78 -15.81
CA PHE A 173 4.03 13.99 -16.40
C PHE A 173 4.94 15.23 -16.27
N GLN A 174 6.16 15.07 -15.76
CA GLN A 174 7.15 16.15 -15.57
C GLN A 174 6.59 17.36 -14.80
N GLY A 175 5.70 17.13 -13.84
CA GLY A 175 5.04 18.20 -13.09
C GLY A 175 4.10 19.09 -13.90
N ASN A 176 3.70 18.70 -15.12
CA ASN A 176 2.80 19.49 -15.95
C ASN A 176 1.36 19.44 -15.42
N VAL A 177 0.97 20.50 -14.71
CA VAL A 177 -0.35 20.65 -14.09
C VAL A 177 -1.49 20.57 -15.11
N SER A 178 -1.31 21.09 -16.33
CA SER A 178 -2.34 21.07 -17.37
C SER A 178 -2.72 19.66 -17.80
N ASN A 179 -1.74 18.76 -17.88
CA ASN A 179 -1.97 17.36 -18.24
C ASN A 179 -2.53 16.57 -17.04
N LEU A 180 -2.00 16.82 -15.84
CA LEU A 180 -2.45 16.18 -14.60
C LEU A 180 -3.92 16.49 -14.28
N ILE A 181 -4.36 17.74 -14.49
CA ILE A 181 -5.76 18.15 -14.29
C ILE A 181 -6.70 17.37 -15.24
N ASN A 182 -6.26 17.04 -16.45
CA ASN A 182 -7.11 16.30 -17.40
C ASN A 182 -7.35 14.86 -16.93
N LEU A 183 -6.30 14.21 -16.42
CA LEU A 183 -6.40 12.86 -15.84
C LEU A 183 -7.33 12.86 -14.62
N TYR A 184 -7.12 13.83 -13.74
CA TYR A 184 -7.92 14.03 -12.54
C TYR A 184 -9.41 14.23 -12.86
N ALA A 185 -9.71 15.17 -13.77
CA ALA A 185 -11.09 15.49 -14.13
C ALA A 185 -11.82 14.27 -14.71
N LEU A 186 -11.16 13.48 -15.57
CA LEU A 186 -11.78 12.28 -16.14
C LEU A 186 -12.11 11.26 -15.04
N GLY A 187 -11.21 11.03 -14.10
CA GLY A 187 -11.45 10.14 -12.95
C GLY A 187 -12.62 10.59 -12.08
N VAL A 188 -12.66 11.88 -11.71
CA VAL A 188 -13.73 12.43 -10.86
C VAL A 188 -15.08 12.42 -11.56
N PHE A 189 -15.17 12.89 -12.82
CA PHE A 189 -16.45 12.90 -13.54
C PHE A 189 -16.95 11.50 -13.88
N THR A 190 -16.07 10.54 -14.12
CA THR A 190 -16.46 9.12 -14.27
C THR A 190 -17.06 8.60 -12.96
N SER A 191 -16.42 8.88 -11.82
CA SER A 191 -16.94 8.51 -10.50
C SER A 191 -18.30 9.15 -10.22
N PHE A 192 -18.47 10.44 -10.53
CA PHE A 192 -19.75 11.13 -10.40
C PHE A 192 -20.82 10.52 -11.30
N THR A 193 -20.51 10.26 -12.57
CA THR A 193 -21.45 9.62 -13.50
C THR A 193 -21.94 8.29 -12.96
N LEU A 194 -21.01 7.43 -12.50
CA LEU A 194 -21.32 6.11 -11.94
C LEU A 194 -22.13 6.22 -10.63
N SER A 195 -21.78 7.17 -9.76
CA SER A 195 -22.47 7.41 -8.49
C SER A 195 -23.91 7.88 -8.74
N GLN A 196 -24.10 8.88 -9.59
CA GLN A 196 -25.41 9.44 -9.93
C GLN A 196 -26.29 8.40 -10.62
N PHE A 197 -25.74 7.66 -11.59
CA PHE A 197 -26.43 6.55 -12.24
C PHE A 197 -26.79 5.43 -11.25
N GLY A 198 -25.88 5.09 -10.35
CA GLY A 198 -26.13 4.15 -9.24
C GLY A 198 -27.29 4.60 -8.35
N MET A 199 -27.38 5.89 -8.05
CA MET A 199 -28.49 6.47 -7.27
C MET A 199 -29.82 6.44 -8.03
N VAL A 200 -29.82 6.68 -9.35
CA VAL A 200 -31.02 6.48 -10.19
C VAL A 200 -31.53 5.05 -10.06
N ARG A 201 -30.63 4.06 -10.25
CA ARG A 201 -30.98 2.65 -10.11
C ARG A 201 -31.44 2.32 -8.68
N HIS A 202 -30.78 2.86 -7.67
CA HIS A 202 -31.15 2.69 -6.27
C HIS A 202 -32.59 3.16 -6.02
N TRP A 203 -32.94 4.38 -6.41
CA TRP A 203 -34.29 4.91 -6.25
C TRP A 203 -35.34 4.15 -7.07
N GLN A 204 -34.97 3.55 -8.20
CA GLN A 204 -35.85 2.67 -8.96
C GLN A 204 -36.13 1.33 -8.26
N HIS A 205 -35.20 0.83 -7.42
CA HIS A 205 -35.34 -0.47 -6.75
C HIS A 205 -35.84 -0.38 -5.30
N VAL A 206 -35.73 0.78 -4.65
CA VAL A 206 -36.30 1.01 -3.30
C VAL A 206 -37.82 0.83 -3.35
N ARG A 207 -38.33 -0.14 -2.57
CA ARG A 207 -39.75 -0.53 -2.51
C ARG A 207 -40.57 0.22 -1.45
N THR A 208 -39.92 0.90 -0.51
CA THR A 208 -40.58 1.70 0.52
C THR A 208 -41.09 3.03 -0.05
N ALA A 209 -42.22 3.52 0.46
CA ALA A 209 -42.79 4.80 0.06
C ALA A 209 -41.87 5.95 0.55
N VAL A 210 -41.01 6.43 -0.36
CA VAL A 210 -40.16 7.60 -0.12
C VAL A 210 -40.82 8.82 -0.76
N SER A 211 -41.03 9.87 0.04
CA SER A 211 -41.54 11.15 -0.47
C SER A 211 -40.63 11.71 -1.58
N ASN A 212 -41.24 12.26 -2.64
CA ASN A 212 -40.55 12.87 -3.78
C ASN A 212 -39.59 11.95 -4.56
N ARG A 213 -39.89 10.65 -4.62
CA ARG A 213 -39.11 9.66 -5.39
C ARG A 213 -38.87 10.08 -6.85
N GLY A 214 -39.91 10.56 -7.55
CA GLY A 214 -39.80 11.00 -8.94
C GLY A 214 -38.81 12.16 -9.12
N TRP A 215 -38.86 13.16 -8.23
CA TRP A 215 -37.91 14.27 -8.25
C TRP A 215 -36.47 13.82 -7.98
N ARG A 216 -36.25 12.90 -7.03
CA ARG A 216 -34.91 12.36 -6.76
C ARG A 216 -34.34 11.58 -7.95
N ILE A 217 -35.17 10.80 -8.64
CA ILE A 217 -34.76 10.10 -9.87
C ILE A 217 -34.40 11.11 -10.96
N PHE A 218 -35.25 12.12 -11.17
CA PHE A 218 -34.98 13.17 -12.15
C PHE A 218 -33.70 13.94 -11.85
N ALA A 219 -33.50 14.38 -10.61
CA ALA A 219 -32.31 15.13 -10.21
C ALA A 219 -31.02 14.32 -10.38
N ASN A 220 -30.99 13.05 -9.94
CA ASN A 220 -29.82 12.18 -10.15
C ASN A 220 -29.64 11.82 -11.64
N GLY A 221 -30.73 11.67 -12.39
CA GLY A 221 -30.69 11.40 -13.84
C GLY A 221 -30.10 12.57 -14.63
N LEU A 222 -30.51 13.80 -14.30
CA LEU A 222 -29.96 15.03 -14.86
C LEU A 222 -28.47 15.17 -14.50
N GLY A 223 -28.11 14.87 -13.24
CA GLY A 223 -26.72 14.85 -12.79
C GLY A 223 -25.87 13.83 -13.55
N ALA A 224 -26.37 12.60 -13.72
CA ALA A 224 -25.70 11.54 -14.48
C ALA A 224 -25.52 11.94 -15.96
N ALA A 225 -26.56 12.49 -16.60
CA ALA A 225 -26.47 12.95 -17.98
C ALA A 225 -25.46 14.10 -18.14
N THR A 226 -25.51 15.10 -17.26
CA THR A 226 -24.60 16.26 -17.31
C THR A 226 -23.15 15.83 -17.10
N THR A 227 -22.88 14.99 -16.10
CA THR A 227 -21.52 14.49 -15.82
C THR A 227 -21.01 13.54 -16.91
N ALA A 228 -21.89 12.75 -17.53
CA ALA A 228 -21.54 11.93 -18.68
C ALA A 228 -21.16 12.78 -19.90
N VAL A 229 -21.92 13.83 -20.20
CA VAL A 229 -21.60 14.78 -21.28
C VAL A 229 -20.26 15.46 -21.03
N VAL A 230 -20.00 15.94 -19.80
CA VAL A 230 -18.71 16.53 -19.42
C VAL A 230 -17.58 15.52 -19.60
N THR A 231 -17.75 14.28 -19.15
CA THR A 231 -16.76 13.21 -19.32
C THR A 231 -16.45 12.97 -20.80
N LEU A 232 -17.49 12.87 -21.64
CA LEU A 232 -17.35 12.64 -23.08
C LEU A 232 -16.62 13.81 -23.76
N VAL A 233 -16.98 15.05 -23.42
CA VAL A 233 -16.31 16.25 -23.94
C VAL A 233 -14.84 16.27 -23.54
N ILE A 234 -14.50 15.93 -22.29
CA ILE A 234 -13.09 15.85 -21.85
C ILE A 234 -12.34 14.78 -22.64
N VAL A 235 -12.94 13.59 -22.81
CA VAL A 235 -12.34 12.50 -23.58
C VAL A 235 -12.04 12.95 -25.01
N VAL A 236 -13.00 13.55 -25.71
CA VAL A 236 -12.83 13.96 -27.11
C VAL A 236 -11.88 15.15 -27.23
N ALA A 237 -12.08 16.20 -26.43
CA ALA A 237 -11.32 17.45 -26.55
C ALA A 237 -9.86 17.32 -26.08
N LYS A 238 -9.59 16.37 -25.19
CA LYS A 238 -8.28 16.20 -24.55
C LYS A 238 -7.67 14.83 -24.80
N PHE A 239 -8.17 14.11 -25.80
CA PHE A 239 -7.64 12.82 -26.21
C PHE A 239 -6.12 12.91 -26.44
N ASP A 240 -5.70 13.84 -27.30
CA ASP A 240 -4.29 14.07 -27.64
C ASP A 240 -3.45 14.64 -26.49
N ARG A 241 -4.11 15.13 -25.43
CA ARG A 241 -3.47 15.73 -24.24
C ARG A 241 -3.40 14.76 -23.05
N GLY A 242 -3.55 13.46 -23.31
CA GLY A 242 -3.35 12.39 -22.33
C GLY A 242 -4.62 11.83 -21.69
N ALA A 243 -5.82 12.22 -22.14
CA ALA A 243 -7.07 11.62 -21.63
C ALA A 243 -7.16 10.11 -21.93
N TRP A 244 -6.54 9.65 -23.03
CA TRP A 244 -6.48 8.23 -23.41
C TRP A 244 -5.85 7.34 -22.32
N VAL A 245 -4.91 7.89 -21.52
CA VAL A 245 -4.24 7.15 -20.45
C VAL A 245 -5.25 6.66 -19.41
N VAL A 246 -6.22 7.50 -19.03
CA VAL A 246 -7.25 7.12 -18.04
C VAL A 246 -8.19 6.06 -18.60
N LEU A 247 -8.52 6.13 -19.90
CA LEU A 247 -9.35 5.12 -20.57
C LEU A 247 -8.70 3.74 -20.56
N ILE A 248 -7.38 3.64 -20.42
CA ILE A 248 -6.66 2.36 -20.29
C ILE A 248 -6.47 1.98 -18.82
N ILE A 249 -6.01 2.91 -17.99
CA ILE A 249 -5.68 2.65 -16.58
C ILE A 249 -6.93 2.20 -15.80
N VAL A 250 -8.07 2.87 -15.98
CA VAL A 250 -9.29 2.55 -15.21
C VAL A 250 -9.78 1.12 -15.47
N PRO A 251 -9.99 0.67 -16.72
CA PRO A 251 -10.35 -0.73 -16.98
C PRO A 251 -9.31 -1.73 -16.48
N LEU A 252 -8.02 -1.41 -16.60
CA LEU A 252 -6.94 -2.28 -16.12
C LEU A 252 -6.99 -2.45 -14.60
N LEU A 253 -7.21 -1.36 -13.84
CA LEU A 253 -7.37 -1.42 -12.39
C LEU A 253 -8.62 -2.22 -11.98
N VAL A 254 -9.74 -2.00 -12.67
CA VAL A 254 -10.98 -2.78 -12.45
C VAL A 254 -10.74 -4.26 -12.71
N GLY A 255 -10.06 -4.61 -13.80
CA GLY A 255 -9.67 -5.98 -14.13
C GLY A 255 -8.78 -6.61 -13.05
N ALA A 256 -7.78 -5.87 -12.56
CA ALA A 256 -6.91 -6.31 -11.48
C ALA A 256 -7.68 -6.56 -10.17
N PHE A 257 -8.61 -5.67 -9.80
CA PHE A 257 -9.44 -5.85 -8.61
C PHE A 257 -10.36 -7.06 -8.72
N LEU A 258 -10.96 -7.30 -9.89
CA LEU A 258 -11.80 -8.47 -10.15
C LEU A 258 -10.98 -9.77 -10.12
N TRP A 259 -9.76 -9.75 -10.66
CA TRP A 259 -8.83 -10.87 -10.61
C TRP A 259 -8.42 -11.20 -9.17
N LEU A 260 -8.07 -10.19 -8.37
CA LEU A 260 -7.75 -10.36 -6.94
C LEU A 260 -8.93 -10.95 -6.17
N ARG A 261 -10.14 -10.43 -6.39
CA ARG A 261 -11.35 -10.98 -5.76
C ARG A 261 -11.50 -12.46 -6.07
N ARG A 262 -11.39 -12.84 -7.35
CA ARG A 262 -11.47 -14.24 -7.77
C ARG A 262 -10.37 -15.09 -7.13
N TYR A 263 -9.16 -14.55 -6.99
CA TYR A 263 -8.04 -15.23 -6.33
C TYR A 263 -8.31 -15.48 -4.84
N TYR A 264 -8.86 -14.52 -4.11
CA TYR A 264 -9.15 -14.63 -2.66
C TYR A 264 -10.47 -15.32 -2.32
N THR A 265 -11.38 -15.49 -3.28
CA THR A 265 -12.63 -16.24 -3.09
C THR A 265 -12.57 -17.67 -3.61
N ARG A 266 -11.45 -18.10 -4.19
CA ARG A 266 -11.25 -19.51 -4.56
C ARG A 266 -11.19 -20.35 -3.29
N ASP A 267 -11.99 -21.41 -3.25
CA ASP A 267 -11.94 -22.40 -2.18
C ASP A 267 -10.55 -23.04 -2.17
N ARG A 268 -9.84 -22.87 -1.05
CA ARG A 268 -8.60 -23.57 -0.77
C ARG A 268 -8.93 -24.64 0.24
N ILE A 269 -8.82 -25.88 -0.18
CA ILE A 269 -8.84 -27.01 0.75
C ILE A 269 -7.50 -26.95 1.48
N PHE A 270 -7.53 -26.53 2.74
CA PHE A 270 -6.40 -26.75 3.62
C PHE A 270 -6.39 -28.24 3.91
N VAL A 271 -5.41 -28.95 3.35
CA VAL A 271 -5.14 -30.32 3.76
C VAL A 271 -4.64 -30.20 5.20
N GLU A 272 -5.37 -30.79 6.15
CA GLU A 272 -4.88 -30.91 7.52
C GLU A 272 -3.52 -31.59 7.44
N ALA A 273 -2.48 -30.89 7.90
CA ALA A 273 -1.18 -31.49 8.02
C ALA A 273 -1.32 -32.65 9.01
N ASN A 274 -0.93 -33.85 8.58
CA ASN A 274 -0.85 -34.98 9.48
C ASN A 274 0.31 -34.67 10.43
N PHE A 275 0.02 -34.16 11.62
CA PHE A 275 1.05 -33.86 12.61
C PHE A 275 1.53 -35.20 13.17
N PRO A 276 2.79 -35.63 12.92
CA PRO A 276 3.34 -36.75 13.65
C PRO A 276 3.30 -36.45 15.16
N ASP A 277 3.28 -37.51 15.97
CA ASP A 277 3.22 -37.43 17.42
C ASP A 277 4.33 -36.51 17.98
N VAL A 278 4.05 -35.85 19.11
CA VAL A 278 4.81 -34.67 19.60
C VAL A 278 6.29 -34.94 19.88
N LYS A 279 6.70 -36.21 19.95
CA LYS A 279 8.10 -36.63 20.08
C LYS A 279 8.63 -37.08 18.73
N ALA A 280 9.52 -36.28 18.16
CA ALA A 280 10.29 -36.70 16.99
C ALA A 280 11.18 -37.90 17.37
N SER A 281 11.42 -38.82 16.43
CA SER A 281 12.40 -39.90 16.62
C SER A 281 13.82 -39.32 16.74
N VAL A 282 14.13 -38.34 15.88
CA VAL A 282 15.46 -37.74 15.75
C VAL A 282 15.35 -36.21 15.62
N ALA A 283 16.12 -35.49 16.44
CA ALA A 283 16.33 -34.05 16.28
C ALA A 283 17.66 -33.78 15.56
N ILE A 284 17.61 -33.13 14.40
CA ILE A 284 18.80 -32.65 13.71
C ILE A 284 19.04 -31.20 14.12
N VAL A 285 20.23 -30.90 14.64
CA VAL A 285 20.60 -29.60 15.18
C VAL A 285 21.80 -29.04 14.41
N PRO A 286 21.57 -28.19 13.40
CA PRO A 286 22.63 -27.46 12.72
C PRO A 286 23.36 -26.50 13.66
N ILE A 287 24.59 -26.84 14.02
CA ILE A 287 25.43 -26.04 14.90
C ILE A 287 26.17 -25.00 14.06
N PHE A 288 25.82 -23.72 14.21
CA PHE A 288 26.57 -22.62 13.57
C PHE A 288 27.67 -22.08 14.48
N ASN A 289 27.52 -22.24 15.80
CA ASN A 289 28.45 -21.78 16.81
C ASN A 289 28.42 -22.74 18.01
N VAL A 290 29.57 -23.27 18.41
CA VAL A 290 29.68 -24.25 19.50
C VAL A 290 29.15 -23.70 20.84
N ARG A 291 29.25 -22.38 21.06
CA ARG A 291 28.74 -21.76 22.30
C ARG A 291 27.23 -21.88 22.45
N ASP A 292 26.53 -21.89 21.31
CA ASP A 292 25.07 -21.89 21.24
C ASP A 292 24.52 -23.33 21.26
N ALA A 293 25.34 -24.31 20.85
CA ALA A 293 25.00 -25.72 20.77
C ALA A 293 24.34 -26.29 22.04
N ARG A 294 24.80 -25.89 23.23
CA ARG A 294 24.27 -26.42 24.50
C ARG A 294 22.78 -26.11 24.67
N THR A 295 22.34 -24.91 24.34
CA THR A 295 20.92 -24.53 24.47
C THR A 295 20.06 -25.25 23.46
N GLU A 296 20.56 -25.34 22.21
CA GLU A 296 19.89 -26.03 21.11
C GLU A 296 19.69 -27.52 21.41
N LEU A 297 20.73 -28.19 21.92
CA LEU A 297 20.71 -29.62 22.26
C LEU A 297 19.86 -29.92 23.50
N ARG A 298 19.84 -29.02 24.50
CA ARG A 298 18.91 -29.14 25.64
C ARG A 298 17.45 -29.05 25.21
N TYR A 299 17.16 -28.26 24.19
CA TYR A 299 15.83 -28.20 23.62
C TYR A 299 15.52 -29.47 22.81
N ALA A 300 16.47 -29.93 21.99
CA ALA A 300 16.38 -31.20 21.26
C ALA A 300 16.04 -32.37 22.18
N ALA A 301 16.70 -32.47 23.34
CA ALA A 301 16.48 -33.51 24.33
C ALA A 301 15.07 -33.55 24.94
N LYS A 302 14.29 -32.48 24.81
CA LYS A 302 12.90 -32.45 25.28
C LYS A 302 11.89 -32.90 24.23
N ILE A 303 12.26 -32.81 22.96
CA ILE A 303 11.35 -33.01 21.82
C ILE A 303 11.67 -34.26 20.99
N ALA A 304 12.84 -34.86 21.19
CA ALA A 304 13.27 -36.04 20.46
C ALA A 304 13.99 -37.07 21.34
N SER A 305 13.94 -38.33 20.91
CA SER A 305 14.65 -39.44 21.57
C SER A 305 16.15 -39.45 21.28
N HIS A 306 16.54 -39.04 20.06
CA HIS A 306 17.94 -38.94 19.64
C HIS A 306 18.23 -37.56 19.06
N ALA A 307 19.49 -37.11 19.16
CA ALA A 307 19.92 -35.83 18.61
C ALA A 307 21.18 -36.01 17.75
N ILE A 308 21.15 -35.46 16.53
CA ILE A 308 22.30 -35.38 15.62
C ILE A 308 22.71 -33.91 15.54
N ALA A 309 23.88 -33.60 16.09
CA ALA A 309 24.49 -32.28 15.94
C ALA A 309 25.30 -32.25 14.65
N VAL A 310 25.01 -31.30 13.76
CA VAL A 310 25.67 -31.22 12.45
C VAL A 310 26.43 -29.92 12.34
N HIS A 311 27.72 -30.00 11.98
CA HIS A 311 28.53 -28.84 11.68
C HIS A 311 29.22 -28.98 10.32
N ILE A 312 29.34 -27.86 9.59
CA ILE A 312 30.05 -27.83 8.31
C ILE A 312 31.32 -27.03 8.47
N VAL A 313 32.43 -27.67 8.10
CA VAL A 313 33.79 -27.10 8.15
C VAL A 313 34.38 -27.01 6.74
N ALA A 314 35.36 -26.13 6.55
CA ALA A 314 36.01 -25.98 5.25
C ALA A 314 37.03 -27.08 4.96
N ASP A 315 37.73 -27.54 5.99
CA ASP A 315 38.87 -28.45 5.91
C ASP A 315 39.03 -29.29 7.18
N GLU A 316 39.95 -30.26 7.13
CA GLU A 316 40.24 -31.20 8.21
C GLU A 316 40.79 -30.50 9.47
N ALA A 317 41.59 -29.44 9.29
CA ALA A 317 42.16 -28.70 10.43
C ALA A 317 41.07 -27.96 11.22
N GLU A 318 40.08 -27.38 10.52
CA GLU A 318 38.89 -26.78 11.12
C GLU A 318 38.02 -27.84 11.80
N ALA A 319 37.89 -29.04 11.22
CA ALA A 319 37.22 -30.21 11.81
C ALA A 319 37.83 -30.60 13.17
N GLU A 320 39.15 -30.81 13.23
CA GLU A 320 39.85 -31.15 14.47
C GLU A 320 39.74 -30.04 15.53
N SER A 321 39.79 -28.77 15.09
CA SER A 321 39.61 -27.62 15.98
C SER A 321 38.20 -27.56 16.57
N PHE A 322 37.20 -27.97 15.78
CA PHE A 322 35.81 -28.01 16.20
C PHE A 322 35.59 -29.15 17.18
N HIS A 323 36.12 -30.34 16.88
CA HIS A 323 36.03 -31.52 17.75
C HIS A 323 36.58 -31.22 19.16
N ARG A 324 37.79 -30.63 19.24
CA ARG A 324 38.37 -30.21 20.53
C ARG A 324 37.50 -29.21 21.31
N ARG A 325 36.89 -28.23 20.60
CA ARG A 325 35.99 -27.24 21.22
C ARG A 325 34.67 -27.87 21.65
N TRP A 326 34.17 -28.81 20.87
CA TRP A 326 32.97 -29.58 21.16
C TRP A 326 33.16 -30.39 22.44
N ASP A 327 34.24 -31.17 22.52
CA ASP A 327 34.58 -31.98 23.70
C ASP A 327 34.73 -31.11 24.96
N ALA A 328 35.35 -29.93 24.84
CA ALA A 328 35.49 -29.01 25.96
C ALA A 328 34.14 -28.45 26.46
N ILE A 329 33.16 -28.27 25.58
CA ILE A 329 31.86 -27.68 25.91
C ILE A 329 30.82 -28.74 26.28
N MET A 330 30.94 -29.95 25.74
CA MET A 330 29.99 -31.06 25.88
C MET A 330 30.48 -32.18 26.82
N GLY A 331 31.76 -32.18 27.21
CA GLY A 331 32.46 -33.25 27.96
C GLY A 331 31.99 -33.55 29.39
N ALA A 332 30.81 -33.10 29.79
CA ALA A 332 30.13 -33.57 31.00
C ALA A 332 28.62 -33.40 30.77
N SER A 333 27.92 -34.51 30.50
CA SER A 333 26.48 -34.63 30.21
C SER A 333 25.61 -33.55 30.89
N THR A 334 25.47 -32.39 30.23
CA THR A 334 24.68 -31.25 30.72
C THR A 334 23.38 -31.08 29.93
N THR A 335 23.20 -31.87 28.87
CA THR A 335 22.14 -31.73 27.88
C THR A 335 21.00 -32.73 28.03
N GLY A 336 21.20 -33.82 28.79
CA GLY A 336 20.19 -34.88 28.99
C GLY A 336 20.12 -35.93 27.88
N LEU A 337 20.90 -35.75 26.81
CA LEU A 337 21.16 -36.71 25.73
C LEU A 337 22.65 -36.68 25.38
N GLU A 338 23.17 -37.80 24.86
CA GLU A 338 24.45 -37.88 24.15
C GLU A 338 24.21 -37.68 22.65
N PRO A 339 24.42 -36.47 22.11
CA PRO A 339 24.20 -36.21 20.70
C PRO A 339 25.30 -36.82 19.83
N GLN A 340 24.91 -37.44 18.73
CA GLN A 340 25.85 -37.84 17.68
C GLN A 340 26.37 -36.58 16.97
N LEU A 341 27.68 -36.35 16.98
CA LEU A 341 28.29 -35.24 16.28
C LEU A 341 28.70 -35.66 14.86
N GLU A 342 28.14 -35.00 13.86
CA GLU A 342 28.48 -35.16 12.46
C GLU A 342 29.16 -33.89 11.93
N ILE A 343 30.39 -34.05 11.41
CA ILE A 343 31.17 -32.97 10.83
C ILE A 343 31.30 -33.23 9.33
N ILE A 344 30.80 -32.30 8.52
CA ILE A 344 30.80 -32.41 7.06
C ILE A 344 31.82 -31.42 6.50
N ILE A 345 32.79 -31.94 5.74
CA ILE A 345 33.79 -31.11 5.08
C ILE A 345 33.23 -30.60 3.75
N SER A 346 33.20 -29.27 3.60
CA SER A 346 32.73 -28.57 2.40
C SER A 346 33.85 -27.69 1.84
N PRO A 347 34.57 -28.14 0.80
CA PRO A 347 35.81 -27.51 0.28
C PRO A 347 35.68 -26.06 -0.22
N TYR A 348 34.49 -25.46 -0.19
CA TYR A 348 34.21 -24.10 -0.67
C TYR A 348 33.49 -23.22 0.35
N ARG A 349 33.49 -23.60 1.64
CA ARG A 349 32.75 -22.90 2.72
C ARG A 349 31.26 -22.71 2.39
N ASN A 350 30.71 -23.56 1.54
CA ASN A 350 29.29 -23.59 1.29
C ASN A 350 28.63 -24.33 2.46
N ILE A 351 27.96 -23.60 3.34
CA ILE A 351 27.31 -24.15 4.53
C ILE A 351 25.85 -24.49 4.23
N VAL A 352 25.18 -23.71 3.37
CA VAL A 352 23.72 -23.81 3.19
C VAL A 352 23.33 -25.12 2.50
N PHE A 353 23.95 -25.40 1.35
CA PHE A 353 23.54 -26.54 0.52
C PHE A 353 23.93 -27.90 1.11
N PRO A 354 25.17 -28.11 1.63
CA PRO A 354 25.52 -29.38 2.24
C PRO A 354 24.72 -29.67 3.52
N MET A 355 24.32 -28.64 4.27
CA MET A 355 23.48 -28.81 5.46
C MET A 355 22.10 -29.33 5.07
N ALA A 356 21.47 -28.69 4.07
CA ALA A 356 20.18 -29.10 3.57
C ALA A 356 20.22 -30.53 3.01
N ARG A 357 21.25 -30.85 2.19
CA ARG A 357 21.42 -32.19 1.62
C ARG A 357 21.68 -33.27 2.67
N PHE A 358 22.40 -32.95 3.74
CA PHE A 358 22.62 -33.90 4.84
C PHE A 358 21.32 -34.23 5.57
N VAL A 359 20.55 -33.18 5.91
CA VAL A 359 19.24 -33.35 6.56
C VAL A 359 18.31 -34.21 5.69
N GLU A 360 18.30 -33.95 4.39
CA GLU A 360 17.52 -34.73 3.44
C GLU A 360 18.01 -36.18 3.35
N TRP A 361 19.31 -36.40 3.25
CA TRP A 361 19.91 -37.75 3.20
C TRP A 361 19.55 -38.56 4.46
N VAL A 362 19.69 -37.98 5.66
CA VAL A 362 19.29 -38.62 6.91
C VAL A 362 17.80 -38.97 6.91
N ALA A 363 16.94 -38.05 6.47
CA ALA A 363 15.51 -38.30 6.41
C ALA A 363 15.14 -39.36 5.36
N GLN A 364 15.90 -39.49 4.27
CA GLN A 364 15.65 -40.48 3.21
C GLN A 364 16.09 -41.90 3.60
N GLU A 365 17.26 -42.06 4.22
CA GLU A 365 17.77 -43.38 4.61
C GLU A 365 17.07 -43.99 5.84
N ALA A 366 16.46 -43.15 6.67
CA ALA A 366 15.79 -43.61 7.86
C ALA A 366 14.48 -44.39 7.59
N PRO A 367 14.06 -45.29 8.50
CA PRO A 367 12.80 -46.01 8.39
C PRO A 367 11.59 -45.08 8.20
N PRO A 368 10.55 -45.49 7.45
CA PRO A 368 9.39 -44.63 7.15
C PRO A 368 8.63 -44.12 8.39
N GLU A 369 8.75 -44.82 9.51
CA GLU A 369 8.09 -44.51 10.79
C GLU A 369 8.85 -43.45 11.60
N GLU A 370 10.12 -43.18 11.28
CA GLU A 370 10.90 -42.17 11.97
C GLU A 370 10.52 -40.76 11.54
N THR A 371 10.38 -39.89 12.54
CA THR A 371 10.01 -38.49 12.38
C THR A 371 11.18 -37.59 12.77
N PHE A 372 11.39 -36.55 11.97
CA PHE A 372 12.56 -35.67 12.12
C PHE A 372 12.15 -34.26 12.54
N ALA A 373 12.84 -33.71 13.54
CA ALA A 373 12.72 -32.31 13.93
C ALA A 373 14.04 -31.58 13.66
N ILE A 374 14.02 -30.54 12.84
CA ILE A 374 15.19 -29.73 12.51
C ILE A 374 15.12 -28.45 13.32
N LEU A 375 16.06 -28.26 14.25
CA LEU A 375 16.10 -27.10 15.13
C LEU A 375 17.00 -26.01 14.55
N LEU A 376 16.40 -24.92 14.06
CA LEU A 376 17.15 -23.79 13.51
C LEU A 376 17.11 -22.58 14.46
N PRO A 377 18.26 -22.00 14.83
CA PRO A 377 18.28 -20.82 15.68
C PRO A 377 17.73 -19.59 14.93
N LYS A 378 16.81 -18.88 15.58
CA LYS A 378 16.19 -17.65 15.09
C LYS A 378 16.38 -16.54 16.12
N SER A 379 17.13 -15.50 15.76
CA SER A 379 17.27 -14.36 16.67
C SER A 379 16.01 -13.53 16.75
N GLU A 380 15.61 -13.26 17.99
CA GLU A 380 14.53 -12.35 18.31
C GLU A 380 15.07 -10.96 18.68
N HIS A 381 14.26 -9.92 18.46
CA HIS A 381 14.55 -8.52 18.84
C HIS A 381 15.73 -7.84 18.13
N LEU A 382 15.90 -8.06 16.82
CA LEU A 382 16.80 -7.23 16.00
C LEU A 382 16.08 -5.95 15.57
N ALA A 383 16.75 -4.79 15.70
CA ALA A 383 16.26 -3.55 15.10
C ALA A 383 16.15 -3.71 13.56
N TRP A 384 15.26 -2.95 12.91
CA TRP A 384 14.98 -3.12 11.47
C TRP A 384 16.23 -2.96 10.59
N TRP A 385 17.21 -2.17 11.02
CA TRP A 385 18.50 -1.97 10.35
C TRP A 385 19.52 -3.08 10.65
N GLU A 386 19.38 -3.80 11.77
CA GLU A 386 20.22 -4.95 12.13
C GLU A 386 19.83 -6.20 11.34
N GLN A 387 18.57 -6.33 10.93
CA GLN A 387 18.05 -7.46 10.16
C GLN A 387 18.84 -7.77 8.86
N PRO A 388 19.15 -6.80 7.98
CA PRO A 388 19.96 -7.06 6.78
C PRO A 388 21.41 -7.43 7.10
N LEU A 389 21.98 -6.88 8.19
CA LEU A 389 23.35 -7.19 8.65
C LEU A 389 23.45 -8.60 9.25
N HIS A 390 22.37 -9.08 9.85
CA HIS A 390 22.26 -10.41 10.43
C HIS A 390 21.48 -11.38 9.53
N ARG A 391 21.63 -11.31 8.20
CA ARG A 391 21.11 -12.33 7.26
C ARG A 391 21.74 -13.70 7.56
N ARG A 392 21.13 -14.44 8.48
CA ARG A 392 21.67 -15.65 9.09
C ARG A 392 21.54 -16.85 8.15
N ILE A 393 22.61 -17.64 8.11
CA ILE A 393 22.73 -18.89 7.37
C ILE A 393 21.55 -19.83 7.67
N ALA A 394 21.08 -19.90 8.92
CA ALA A 394 19.91 -20.67 9.34
C ALA A 394 18.64 -20.37 8.51
N GLN A 395 18.34 -19.10 8.21
CA GLN A 395 17.19 -18.72 7.39
C GLN A 395 17.35 -19.14 5.92
N ARG A 396 18.60 -19.16 5.41
CA ARG A 396 18.88 -19.65 4.05
C ARG A 396 18.76 -21.16 3.98
N VAL A 397 19.26 -21.88 4.98
CA VAL A 397 19.09 -23.34 5.11
C VAL A 397 17.60 -23.69 5.14
N ARG A 398 16.82 -22.98 5.96
CA ARG A 398 15.35 -23.10 5.98
C ARG A 398 14.72 -22.91 4.61
N ALA A 399 15.08 -21.84 3.89
CA ALA A 399 14.50 -21.55 2.59
C ALA A 399 14.82 -22.62 1.52
N VAL A 400 15.93 -23.34 1.67
CA VAL A 400 16.26 -24.49 0.81
C VAL A 400 15.43 -25.70 1.22
N LEU A 401 15.41 -26.05 2.52
CA LEU A 401 14.62 -27.15 3.06
C LEU A 401 13.12 -27.03 2.74
N GLU A 402 12.53 -25.84 2.87
CA GLU A 402 11.10 -25.60 2.55
C GLU A 402 10.80 -25.68 1.05
N ARG A 403 11.78 -25.47 0.16
CA ARG A 403 11.59 -25.60 -1.30
C ARG A 403 11.66 -27.05 -1.76
N GLU A 404 12.46 -27.86 -1.08
CA GLU A 404 12.70 -29.28 -1.40
C GLU A 404 11.77 -30.22 -0.62
N GLN A 405 10.82 -29.69 0.16
CA GLN A 405 9.81 -30.45 0.90
C GLN A 405 8.76 -31.12 -0.02
N ASP A 406 9.20 -32.08 -0.84
CA ASP A 406 8.36 -33.09 -1.47
C ASP A 406 8.23 -34.30 -0.51
N GLY A 407 7.50 -34.10 0.60
CA GLY A 407 7.16 -35.19 1.52
C GLY A 407 7.30 -34.82 2.99
N HIS A 408 6.24 -35.01 3.76
CA HIS A 408 6.03 -34.57 5.14
C HIS A 408 6.93 -35.21 6.23
N ARG A 409 8.17 -35.63 5.94
CA ARG A 409 8.99 -36.44 6.87
C ARG A 409 9.78 -35.64 7.91
N PHE A 410 9.95 -34.33 7.74
CA PHE A 410 10.67 -33.49 8.69
C PHE A 410 9.96 -32.16 8.98
N GLN A 411 9.99 -31.73 10.23
CA GLN A 411 9.48 -30.44 10.69
C GLN A 411 10.63 -29.49 11.00
N VAL A 412 10.58 -28.27 10.46
CA VAL A 412 11.55 -27.21 10.77
C VAL A 412 11.01 -26.36 11.92
N ILE A 413 11.73 -26.35 13.05
CA ILE A 413 11.36 -25.67 14.28
C ILE A 413 12.33 -24.50 14.51
N ASP A 414 11.79 -23.29 14.64
CA ASP A 414 12.58 -22.10 15.00
C ASP A 414 12.85 -22.10 16.50
N LEU A 415 14.13 -22.15 16.90
CA LEU A 415 14.53 -21.96 18.29
C LEU A 415 14.83 -20.48 18.56
N PRO A 416 14.05 -19.78 19.40
CA PRO A 416 14.27 -18.37 19.66
C PRO A 416 15.57 -18.14 20.42
N TYR A 417 16.42 -17.28 19.87
CA TYR A 417 17.69 -16.87 20.43
C TYR A 417 17.66 -15.38 20.77
N ARG A 418 17.82 -15.03 22.04
CA ARG A 418 17.94 -13.61 22.43
C ARG A 418 19.41 -13.21 22.39
N LEU A 419 19.74 -12.23 21.55
CA LEU A 419 21.01 -11.53 21.66
C LEU A 419 20.96 -10.68 22.94
N ALA A 420 21.70 -11.08 23.97
CA ALA A 420 21.87 -10.23 25.15
C ALA A 420 22.86 -9.11 24.80
N HIS A 421 22.41 -7.86 24.82
CA HIS A 421 23.34 -6.74 24.82
C HIS A 421 24.11 -6.76 26.15
N PRO A 422 25.43 -6.48 26.15
CA PRO A 422 26.26 -6.56 27.36
C PRO A 422 25.80 -5.63 28.51
N THR A 423 24.88 -4.69 28.25
CA THR A 423 24.35 -3.75 29.23
C THR A 423 23.03 -4.17 29.90
N ASN A 424 22.44 -5.32 29.53
CA ASN A 424 21.25 -5.85 30.21
C ASN A 424 21.24 -7.40 30.13
N PRO A 425 21.74 -8.11 31.15
CA PRO A 425 21.56 -9.56 31.21
C PRO A 425 20.05 -9.88 31.32
N PRO A 426 19.59 -10.99 30.71
CA PRO A 426 18.21 -11.44 30.89
C PRO A 426 17.94 -11.71 32.39
N LYS A 427 16.79 -11.24 32.88
CA LYS A 427 16.26 -11.61 34.19
C LYS A 427 15.81 -13.06 34.22
#